data_AF-A0A918F8I3-F1
#
_entry.id   AF-A0A918F8I3-F1
#
_cell.length_a   1.000
_cell.length_b   1.000
_cell.length_c   1.000
_cell.angle_alpha   90.00
_cell.angle_beta   90.00
_cell.angle_gamma   90.00
#
_symmetry.space_group_name_H-M   'P 1'
#
loop_
_entity.id
_entity.type
_entity.pdbx_description
1 polymer ?
#
loop_
_entity_poly.entity_id
_entity_poly.type
_entity_poly.pdbx_seq_one_letter_code
_entity_poly.pdbx_strand_id
1 'polypeptide(L)'
;MIYRIEIRNSIGLLRLVLALLHLGMSVVLFIRPHMVELIKGYARFGDIAPTTEWGWYTLIVGLGLLLLPRASPLLILWQAASATLFALFAILATAVVGLNWGTVVYGGLSLASALVAYITADGWFIQTQLPQRFRAWLRRTRRSRHG
;
A
#
# COMPACT_ATOMS: atom_id res chain seq x y z
N MET A 1 -9.75 -1.75 27.20
CA MET A 1 -10.62 -1.13 26.16
C MET A 1 -9.99 0.13 25.55
N ILE A 2 -9.36 1.00 26.37
CA ILE A 2 -8.68 2.24 25.94
C ILE A 2 -7.63 2.01 24.83
N TYR A 3 -6.71 1.05 25.01
CA TYR A 3 -5.67 0.72 24.02
C TYR A 3 -6.20 0.36 22.61
N ARG A 4 -7.37 -0.26 22.50
CA ARG A 4 -7.95 -0.62 21.18
C ARG A 4 -8.46 0.60 20.41
N ILE A 5 -8.84 1.67 21.11
CA ILE A 5 -9.36 2.90 20.49
C ILE A 5 -8.20 3.73 19.94
N GLU A 6 -7.11 3.87 20.71
CA GLU A 6 -5.91 4.60 20.30
C GLU A 6 -5.23 3.99 19.07
N ILE A 7 -5.12 2.65 19.03
CA ILE A 7 -4.54 1.94 17.88
C ILE A 7 -5.38 2.15 16.62
N ARG A 8 -6.72 2.11 16.73
CA ARG A 8 -7.61 2.34 15.57
C ARG A 8 -7.52 3.77 15.04
N ASN A 9 -7.39 4.76 15.92
CA ASN A 9 -7.22 6.15 15.52
C ASN A 9 -5.86 6.37 14.85
N SER A 10 -4.81 5.77 15.39
CA SER A 10 -3.44 5.83 14.85
C SER A 10 -3.34 5.21 13.45
N ILE A 11 -3.99 4.08 13.20
CA ILE A 11 -4.03 3.46 11.87
C ILE A 11 -4.80 4.34 10.87
N GLY A 12 -5.91 4.95 11.31
CA GLY A 12 -6.66 5.89 10.49
C GLY A 12 -5.83 7.10 10.07
N LEU A 13 -5.07 7.67 11.01
CA LEU A 13 -4.16 8.79 10.75
C LEU A 13 -3.02 8.36 9.82
N LEU A 14 -2.37 7.23 10.08
CA LEU A 14 -1.28 6.74 9.24
C LEU A 14 -1.75 6.49 7.80
N ARG A 15 -2.94 5.91 7.62
CA ARG A 15 -3.55 5.75 6.29
C ARG A 15 -3.75 7.10 5.59
N LEU A 16 -4.24 8.11 6.32
CA LEU A 16 -4.44 9.44 5.76
C LEU A 16 -3.10 10.06 5.33
N VAL A 17 -2.07 9.95 6.16
CA VAL A 17 -0.71 10.44 5.83
C VAL A 17 -0.18 9.75 4.58
N LEU A 18 -0.28 8.42 4.49
CA LEU A 18 0.14 7.66 3.29
C LEU A 18 -0.62 8.10 2.04
N ALA A 19 -1.95 8.29 2.15
CA ALA A 19 -2.76 8.78 1.03
C ALA A 19 -2.30 10.18 0.57
N LEU A 20 -2.10 11.10 1.49
CA LEU A 20 -1.63 12.47 1.17
C LEU A 20 -0.23 12.49 0.57
N LEU A 21 0.67 11.61 1.03
CA LEU A 21 2.00 11.46 0.44
C LEU A 21 1.93 11.01 -1.02
N HIS A 22 1.09 10.02 -1.33
CA HIS A 22 0.85 9.58 -2.71
C HIS A 22 0.24 10.67 -3.59
N LEU A 23 -0.76 11.41 -3.07
CA LEU A 23 -1.36 12.53 -3.80
C LEU A 23 -0.36 13.67 -4.03
N GLY A 24 0.44 14.02 -3.02
CA GLY A 24 1.49 15.02 -3.16
C GLY A 24 2.55 14.62 -4.17
N MET A 25 2.99 13.35 -4.14
CA MET A 25 3.93 12.81 -5.13
C MET A 25 3.35 12.87 -6.54
N SER A 26 2.07 12.52 -6.71
CA SER A 26 1.37 12.60 -8.00
C SER A 26 1.38 14.01 -8.57
N VAL A 27 1.06 15.01 -7.75
CA VAL A 27 1.10 16.43 -8.14
C VAL A 27 2.51 16.83 -8.59
N VAL A 28 3.55 16.45 -7.85
CA VAL A 28 4.94 16.75 -8.22
C VAL A 28 5.31 16.12 -9.57
N LEU A 29 4.93 14.87 -9.79
CA LEU A 29 5.23 14.13 -11.02
C LEU A 29 4.51 14.72 -12.25
N PHE A 30 3.29 15.24 -12.09
CA PHE A 30 2.59 15.94 -13.16
C PHE A 30 3.15 17.34 -13.43
N ILE A 31 3.55 18.08 -12.38
CA ILE A 31 4.17 19.41 -12.54
C ILE A 31 5.58 19.29 -13.14
N ARG A 32 6.29 18.19 -12.89
CA ARG A 32 7.65 17.97 -13.39
C ARG A 32 7.76 16.66 -14.19
N PRO A 33 7.22 16.62 -15.43
CA PRO A 33 7.17 15.39 -16.23
C PRO A 33 8.55 14.84 -16.66
N HIS A 34 9.61 15.64 -16.57
CA HIS A 34 10.99 15.22 -16.89
C HIS A 34 11.85 14.97 -15.64
N MET A 35 11.24 14.85 -14.46
CA MET A 35 11.99 14.71 -13.20
C MET A 35 12.92 13.49 -13.17
N VAL A 36 12.50 12.38 -13.78
CA VAL A 36 13.27 11.14 -13.90
C VAL A 36 14.54 11.32 -14.76
N GLU A 37 14.48 12.18 -15.78
CA GLU A 37 15.59 12.48 -16.67
C GLU A 37 16.59 13.45 -16.03
N LEU A 38 16.08 14.39 -15.21
CA LEU A 38 16.87 15.49 -14.65
C LEU A 38 17.57 15.13 -13.34
N ILE A 39 16.98 14.23 -12.55
CA ILE A 39 17.50 13.89 -11.22
C ILE A 39 18.13 12.51 -11.27
N LYS A 40 19.45 12.45 -11.10
CA LYS A 40 20.24 11.21 -11.12
C LYS A 40 19.63 10.10 -10.27
N GLY A 41 19.14 10.41 -9.07
CA GLY A 41 18.54 9.41 -8.16
C GLY A 41 17.27 8.72 -8.68
N TYR A 42 16.62 9.28 -9.70
CA TYR A 42 15.41 8.72 -10.30
C TYR A 42 15.64 8.10 -11.67
N ALA A 43 16.87 8.04 -12.20
CA ALA A 43 17.13 7.63 -13.58
C ALA A 43 16.51 6.27 -13.95
N ARG A 44 16.53 5.28 -13.04
CA ARG A 44 15.98 3.93 -13.27
C ARG A 44 14.46 3.82 -13.22
N PHE A 45 13.76 4.89 -12.84
CA PHE A 45 12.31 4.92 -12.92
C PHE A 45 11.84 4.92 -14.38
N GLY A 46 12.63 5.51 -15.28
CA GLY A 46 12.39 5.54 -16.72
C GLY A 46 12.52 4.17 -17.38
N ASP A 47 13.23 3.23 -16.75
CA ASP A 47 13.34 1.84 -17.22
C ASP A 47 12.00 1.08 -17.14
N ILE A 48 11.07 1.55 -16.30
CA ILE A 48 9.77 0.92 -16.06
C ILE A 48 8.65 1.70 -16.73
N ALA A 49 8.58 3.01 -16.47
CA ALA A 49 7.49 3.86 -16.94
C ALA A 49 7.94 5.34 -16.97
N PRO A 50 7.37 6.16 -17.86
CA PRO A 50 7.61 7.61 -17.86
C PRO A 50 7.09 8.26 -16.58
N THR A 51 7.64 9.42 -16.21
CA THR A 51 7.30 10.16 -14.97
C THR A 51 5.79 10.40 -14.81
N THR A 52 5.08 10.68 -15.90
CA THR A 52 3.63 10.93 -15.91
C THR A 52 2.82 9.68 -15.55
N GLU A 53 3.26 8.49 -15.97
CA GLU A 53 2.62 7.23 -15.58
C GLU A 53 2.80 6.92 -14.10
N TRP A 54 4.00 7.19 -13.55
CA TRP A 54 4.19 7.16 -12.10
C TRP A 54 3.26 8.14 -11.36
N GLY A 55 3.01 9.31 -11.97
CA GLY A 55 2.03 10.27 -11.48
C GLY A 55 0.62 9.68 -11.39
N TRP A 56 0.20 8.91 -12.40
CA TRP A 56 -1.07 8.19 -12.37
C TRP A 56 -1.11 7.06 -11.35
N TYR A 57 -0.05 6.25 -11.24
CA TYR A 57 -0.01 5.15 -10.28
C TYR A 57 -0.12 5.66 -8.84
N THR A 58 0.63 6.72 -8.51
CA THR A 58 0.56 7.36 -7.19
C THR A 58 -0.80 8.04 -6.95
N LEU A 59 -1.40 8.68 -7.97
CA LEU A 59 -2.75 9.26 -7.86
C LEU A 59 -3.78 8.18 -7.49
N ILE A 60 -3.81 7.12 -8.29
CA ILE A 60 -4.80 6.05 -8.17
C ILE A 60 -4.67 5.36 -6.80
N VAL A 61 -3.45 5.10 -6.34
CA VAL A 61 -3.20 4.55 -5.01
C VAL A 61 -3.61 5.52 -3.90
N GLY A 62 -3.26 6.80 -4.02
CA GLY A 62 -3.65 7.84 -3.05
C GLY A 62 -5.17 7.95 -2.91
N LEU A 63 -5.89 7.97 -4.02
CA LEU A 63 -7.35 7.98 -4.05
C LEU A 63 -7.95 6.69 -3.48
N GLY A 64 -7.40 5.52 -3.82
CA GLY A 64 -7.83 4.24 -3.27
C GLY A 64 -7.71 4.18 -1.74
N LEU A 65 -6.61 4.70 -1.19
CA LEU A 65 -6.42 4.78 0.26
C LEU A 65 -7.37 5.77 0.95
N LEU A 66 -7.68 6.89 0.29
CA LEU A 66 -8.49 7.97 0.85
C LEU A 66 -9.98 7.64 0.83
N LEU A 67 -10.48 7.18 -0.32
CA LEU A 67 -11.91 7.09 -0.61
C LEU A 67 -12.55 5.79 -0.12
N LEU A 68 -11.77 4.72 0.06
CA LEU A 68 -12.34 3.43 0.42
C LEU A 68 -12.68 3.30 1.93
N PRO A 69 -13.80 2.65 2.24
CA PRO A 69 -14.23 2.44 3.61
C PRO A 69 -13.30 1.46 4.33
N ARG A 70 -13.11 1.67 5.64
CA ARG A 70 -12.16 0.91 6.48
C ARG A 70 -12.42 -0.60 6.54
N ALA A 71 -13.67 -1.02 6.35
CA ALA A 71 -14.08 -2.43 6.41
C ALA A 71 -14.08 -3.12 5.02
N SER A 72 -13.50 -2.50 3.99
CA SER A 72 -13.47 -3.07 2.65
C SER A 72 -12.23 -3.95 2.44
N PRO A 73 -12.37 -5.17 1.89
CA PRO A 73 -11.21 -5.96 1.49
C PRO A 73 -10.41 -5.27 0.38
N LEU A 74 -11.07 -4.41 -0.41
CA LEU A 74 -10.41 -3.63 -1.45
C LEU A 74 -9.39 -2.66 -0.84
N LEU A 75 -9.65 -2.10 0.35
CA LEU A 75 -8.72 -1.20 1.02
C LEU A 75 -7.39 -1.89 1.37
N ILE A 76 -7.43 -3.18 1.72
CA ILE A 76 -6.23 -3.99 1.98
C ILE A 76 -5.35 -4.03 0.73
N LEU A 77 -5.96 -4.24 -0.44
CA LEU A 77 -5.24 -4.27 -1.72
C LEU A 77 -4.57 -2.92 -2.01
N TRP A 78 -5.22 -1.80 -1.73
CA TRP A 78 -4.63 -0.48 -1.92
C TRP A 78 -3.50 -0.18 -0.93
N GLN A 79 -3.59 -0.64 0.31
CA GLN A 79 -2.51 -0.55 1.30
C GLN A 79 -1.31 -1.42 0.90
N ALA A 80 -1.55 -2.60 0.32
CA ALA A 80 -0.52 -3.44 -0.27
C ALA A 80 0.11 -2.78 -1.51
N ALA A 81 -0.70 -2.22 -2.42
CA ALA A 81 -0.21 -1.49 -3.58
C ALA A 81 0.67 -0.29 -3.19
N SER A 82 0.26 0.46 -2.16
CA SER A 82 1.07 1.53 -1.56
C SER A 82 2.40 1.01 -1.01
N ALA A 83 2.41 -0.13 -0.31
CA ALA A 83 3.63 -0.74 0.17
C ALA A 83 4.56 -1.14 -0.97
N THR A 84 4.01 -1.73 -2.03
CA THR A 84 4.75 -2.12 -3.23
C THR A 84 5.34 -0.92 -3.95
N LEU A 85 4.58 0.17 -4.13
CA LEU A 85 5.10 1.38 -4.77
C LEU A 85 6.26 1.98 -3.98
N PHE A 86 6.14 2.10 -2.66
CA PHE A 86 7.23 2.60 -1.83
C PHE A 86 8.45 1.67 -1.82
N ALA A 87 8.24 0.35 -1.82
CA ALA A 87 9.33 -0.62 -1.95
C ALA A 87 10.05 -0.45 -3.28
N LEU A 88 9.29 -0.29 -4.36
CA LEU A 88 9.84 -0.10 -5.70
C LEU A 88 10.63 1.21 -5.78
N PHE A 89 10.12 2.29 -5.19
CA PHE A 89 10.83 3.56 -5.11
C PHE A 89 12.15 3.42 -4.35
N ALA A 90 12.13 2.73 -3.20
CA ALA A 90 13.32 2.46 -2.40
C ALA A 90 14.35 1.64 -3.19
N ILE A 91 13.92 0.55 -3.85
CA ILE A 91 14.79 -0.35 -4.61
C ILE A 91 15.42 0.37 -5.80
N LEU A 92 14.62 1.07 -6.62
CA LEU A 92 15.10 1.76 -7.81
C LEU A 92 16.06 2.89 -7.47
N ALA A 93 15.72 3.70 -6.47
CA ALA A 93 16.61 4.77 -6.02
C ALA A 93 17.90 4.21 -5.39
N THR A 94 17.81 3.17 -4.55
CA THR A 94 18.99 2.52 -3.94
C THR A 94 19.92 1.94 -4.99
N ALA A 95 19.38 1.38 -6.06
CA ALA A 95 20.18 0.84 -7.16
C ALA A 95 21.01 1.89 -7.91
N VAL A 96 20.72 3.19 -7.75
CA VAL A 96 21.44 4.29 -8.41
C VAL A 96 22.31 5.09 -7.45
N VAL A 97 21.76 5.46 -6.29
CA VAL A 97 22.41 6.37 -5.33
C VAL A 97 22.81 5.68 -4.03
N GLY A 98 22.68 4.36 -3.95
CA GLY A 98 22.99 3.58 -2.76
C GLY A 98 22.01 3.80 -1.61
N LEU A 99 22.35 3.24 -0.45
CA LEU A 99 21.57 3.43 0.77
C LEU A 99 21.80 4.84 1.32
N ASN A 100 20.74 5.63 1.43
CA ASN A 100 20.77 6.98 1.98
C ASN A 100 19.44 7.30 2.68
N TRP A 101 19.35 8.49 3.27
CA TRP A 101 18.15 8.92 3.99
C TRP A 101 16.87 8.80 3.16
N GLY A 102 16.88 9.22 1.89
CA GLY A 102 15.70 9.15 1.03
C GLY A 102 15.26 7.72 0.75
N THR A 103 16.20 6.81 0.47
CA THR A 103 15.88 5.40 0.21
C THR A 103 15.41 4.67 1.46
N VAL A 104 15.99 5.00 2.62
CA VAL A 104 15.52 4.51 3.92
C VAL A 104 14.10 5.00 4.22
N VAL A 105 13.77 6.25 3.93
CA VAL A 105 12.42 6.78 4.10
C VAL A 105 11.41 6.01 3.23
N TYR A 106 11.69 5.80 1.94
CA TYR A 106 10.81 4.99 1.10
C TYR A 106 10.67 3.55 1.60
N GLY A 107 11.77 2.91 2.05
CA GLY A 107 11.72 1.58 2.65
C GLY A 107 10.87 1.53 3.92
N GLY A 108 11.01 2.52 4.80
CA GLY A 108 10.21 2.65 6.02
C GLY A 108 8.72 2.88 5.74
N LEU A 109 8.40 3.73 4.75
CA LEU A 109 7.01 3.93 4.30
C LEU A 109 6.40 2.67 3.70
N SER A 110 7.20 1.86 2.98
CA SER A 110 6.76 0.56 2.49
C SER A 110 6.38 -0.37 3.64
N LEU A 111 7.25 -0.52 4.65
CA LEU A 111 6.99 -1.34 5.82
C LEU A 111 5.79 -0.85 6.62
N ALA A 112 5.66 0.47 6.81
CA ALA A 112 4.51 1.07 7.48
C ALA A 112 3.20 0.77 6.72
N SER A 113 3.21 0.90 5.40
CA SER A 113 2.04 0.57 4.56
C SER A 113 1.70 -0.92 4.61
N ALA A 114 2.70 -1.80 4.60
CA ALA A 114 2.52 -3.24 4.74
C ALA A 114 1.94 -3.62 6.10
N LEU A 115 2.43 -2.99 7.18
CA LEU A 115 1.89 -3.19 8.53
C LEU A 115 0.43 -2.75 8.62
N VAL A 116 0.08 -1.60 8.03
CA VAL A 116 -1.30 -1.12 7.96
C VAL A 116 -2.19 -2.07 7.15
N ALA A 117 -1.69 -2.61 6.03
CA ALA A 117 -2.39 -3.65 5.26
C ALA A 117 -2.65 -4.90 6.09
N TYR A 118 -1.63 -5.39 6.81
CA TYR A 118 -1.73 -6.56 7.68
C TYR A 118 -2.78 -6.36 8.79
N ILE A 119 -2.73 -5.24 9.51
CA ILE A 119 -3.68 -4.97 10.60
C ILE A 119 -5.11 -4.82 10.07
N THR A 120 -5.27 -4.17 8.90
CA THR A 120 -6.58 -4.02 8.26
C THR A 120 -7.13 -5.39 7.82
N ALA A 121 -6.27 -6.25 7.27
CA ALA A 121 -6.64 -7.60 6.86
C ALA A 121 -7.05 -8.47 8.05
N ASP A 122 -6.25 -8.51 9.12
CA ASP A 122 -6.57 -9.25 10.33
C ASP A 122 -7.93 -8.83 10.92
N GLY A 123 -8.15 -7.51 11.04
CA GLY A 123 -9.42 -6.96 11.49
C GLY A 123 -10.61 -7.37 10.60
N TRP A 124 -10.42 -7.38 9.29
CA TRP A 124 -11.46 -7.80 8.34
C TRP A 124 -11.75 -9.31 8.41
N PHE A 125 -10.72 -10.14 8.54
CA PHE A 125 -10.88 -11.60 8.68
C PHE A 125 -11.60 -11.99 9.96
N ILE A 126 -11.30 -11.31 11.08
CA ILE A 126 -11.99 -11.52 12.36
C ILE A 126 -13.47 -11.19 12.24
N GLN A 127 -13.82 -10.09 11.57
CA GLN A 127 -15.22 -9.65 11.43
C GLN A 127 -16.03 -10.53 10.48
N THR A 128 -15.44 -10.99 9.38
CA THR A 128 -16.17 -11.73 8.33
C THR A 128 -16.33 -13.22 8.63
N GLN A 129 -15.60 -13.79 9.61
CA GLN A 129 -15.55 -15.22 9.92
C GLN A 129 -15.31 -16.11 8.68
N LEU A 130 -14.77 -15.53 7.61
CA LEU A 130 -14.64 -16.17 6.30
C LEU A 130 -13.82 -17.47 6.37
N PRO A 131 -12.72 -17.54 7.16
CA PRO A 131 -11.98 -18.79 7.36
C PRO A 131 -12.83 -19.89 8.03
N GLN A 132 -13.71 -19.53 8.96
CA GLN A 132 -14.58 -20.48 9.66
C GLN A 132 -15.67 -21.00 8.73
N ARG A 133 -16.28 -20.11 7.93
CA ARG A 133 -17.27 -20.46 6.90
C ARG A 133 -16.66 -21.34 5.80
N PHE A 134 -15.45 -21.03 5.35
CA PHE A 134 -14.73 -21.84 4.37
C PHE A 134 -14.38 -23.24 4.90
N ARG A 135 -13.89 -23.35 6.15
CA ARG A 135 -13.66 -24.65 6.80
C ARG A 135 -14.94 -25.46 6.97
N ALA A 136 -16.05 -24.81 7.32
CA ALA A 136 -17.36 -25.47 7.43
C ALA A 136 -17.84 -25.99 6.07
N TRP A 137 -17.67 -25.20 5.01
CA TRP A 137 -17.95 -25.62 3.64
C TRP A 137 -17.11 -26.85 3.24
N LEU A 138 -15.79 -26.82 3.42
CA LEU A 138 -14.91 -27.95 3.11
C LEU A 138 -15.32 -29.26 3.82
N ARG A 139 -15.75 -29.17 5.08
CA ARG A 139 -16.25 -30.33 5.85
C ARG A 139 -17.56 -30.89 5.29
N ARG A 140 -18.47 -30.03 4.82
CA ARG A 140 -19.72 -30.46 4.16
C ARG A 140 -19.42 -31.19 2.84
N THR A 141 -18.55 -30.61 2.01
CA THR A 141 -18.20 -31.19 0.70
C THR A 141 -17.49 -32.55 0.80
N ARG A 142 -16.73 -32.79 1.87
CA ARG A 142 -16.13 -34.11 2.14
C ARG A 142 -17.17 -35.17 2.56
N ARG A 143 -18.21 -34.79 3.32
CA ARG A 143 -19.26 -35.73 3.74
C ARG A 143 -20.14 -36.17 2.57
N SER A 144 -20.43 -35.27 1.62
CA SER A 144 -21.23 -35.57 0.43
C SER A 144 -20.51 -36.41 -0.65
N ARG A 145 -19.21 -36.72 -0.47
CA ARG A 145 -18.44 -37.58 -1.39
C ARG A 145 -18.24 -39.00 -0.87
N HIS A 146 -18.63 -39.28 0.38
CA HIS A 146 -18.41 -40.57 1.05
C HIS A 146 -19.70 -41.20 1.60
N GLY A 147 -20.86 -40.67 1.22
CA GLY A 147 -22.17 -41.28 1.44
C GLY A 147 -22.92 -41.30 0.12
#